data_AF-A0A0K9PE43-F1
#
_entry.id   AF-A0A0K9PE43-F1
#
_cell.length_a   1.000
_cell.length_b   1.000
_cell.length_c   1.000
_cell.angle_alpha   90.00
_cell.angle_beta   90.00
_cell.angle_gamma   90.00
#
_symmetry.space_group_name_H-M   'P 1'
#
loop_
_entity.id
_entity.type
_entity.pdbx_description
1 polymer ?
#
loop_
_entity_poly.entity_id
_entity_poly.type
_entity_poly.pdbx_seq_one_letter_code
_entity_poly.pdbx_strand_id
1 'polypeptide(L)'
;MLCPLYPHNPEVLLNDQKCPSDLIEFGEFSDCMNFAIGDPPQLHVVNPAFDYVPPELISLFITDTGGHNPSYIYRLISDYYSPEDFVLQRNLVS
;
A
#
# COMPACT_ATOMS: atom_id res chain seq x y z
N MET A 1 8.35 -7.46 12.18
CA MET A 1 7.22 -7.65 11.27
C MET A 1 6.93 -9.14 11.14
N LEU A 2 5.66 -9.56 11.30
CA LEU A 2 5.24 -10.95 11.07
C LEU A 2 4.72 -11.05 9.63
N CYS A 3 5.33 -11.90 8.80
CA CYS A 3 5.01 -12.01 7.38
C CYS A 3 5.17 -13.46 6.92
N PRO A 4 4.12 -14.29 7.07
CA PRO A 4 4.20 -15.74 6.81
C PRO A 4 4.32 -16.09 5.32
N LEU A 5 4.06 -15.15 4.42
CA LEU A 5 4.23 -15.26 2.98
C LEU A 5 4.99 -14.02 2.52
N TYR A 6 6.04 -14.18 1.69
CA TYR A 6 6.75 -13.02 1.13
C TYR A 6 5.73 -12.04 0.53
N PRO A 7 5.81 -10.74 0.85
CA PRO A 7 4.75 -9.78 0.53
C PRO A 7 4.64 -9.44 -0.96
N HIS A 8 5.42 -10.08 -1.83
CA HIS A 8 5.41 -9.83 -3.26
C HIS A 8 4.25 -10.58 -3.95
N ASN A 9 3.02 -10.27 -3.54
CA ASN A 9 1.86 -10.55 -4.38
C ASN A 9 1.73 -9.40 -5.39
N PRO A 10 2.04 -9.60 -6.68
CA PRO A 10 2.04 -8.55 -7.69
C PRO A 10 0.66 -7.89 -7.89
N GLU A 11 -0.42 -8.53 -7.43
CA GLU A 11 -1.78 -7.99 -7.46
C GLU A 11 -2.05 -6.92 -6.38
N VAL A 12 -1.12 -6.72 -5.43
CA VAL A 12 -1.29 -5.70 -4.38
C VAL A 12 -0.88 -4.34 -4.92
N LEU A 13 -1.87 -3.57 -5.34
CA LEU A 13 -1.69 -2.17 -5.73
C LEU A 13 -1.42 -1.31 -4.49
N LEU A 14 -0.16 -0.91 -4.30
CA LEU A 14 0.25 -0.11 -3.14
C LEU A 14 -0.39 1.29 -3.11
N ASN A 15 -0.91 1.77 -4.24
CA ASN A 15 -1.61 3.06 -4.34
C ASN A 15 -3.14 2.94 -4.34
N ASP A 16 -3.66 1.80 -3.89
CA ASP A 16 -5.10 1.58 -3.83
C ASP A 16 -5.79 2.54 -2.84
N GLN A 17 -6.99 3.00 -3.19
CA GLN A 17 -7.78 3.93 -2.38
C GLN A 17 -9.07 3.24 -1.94
N LYS A 18 -9.37 3.31 -0.64
CA LYS A 18 -10.62 2.83 -0.05
C LYS A 18 -11.77 3.80 -0.36
N CYS A 19 -12.99 3.32 -0.16
CA CYS A 19 -14.20 4.10 -0.38
C CYS A 19 -14.22 5.37 0.49
N PRO A 20 -14.50 6.56 -0.07
CA PRO A 20 -14.62 7.80 0.70
C PRO A 20 -15.71 7.75 1.79
N SER A 21 -16.76 6.95 1.56
CA SER A 21 -17.87 6.74 2.50
C SER A 21 -17.45 6.06 3.80
N ASP A 22 -16.27 5.44 3.85
CA ASP A 22 -15.74 4.83 5.09
C ASP A 22 -15.21 5.90 6.07
N LEU A 23 -14.95 7.11 5.57
CA LEU A 23 -14.42 8.22 6.37
C LEU A 23 -15.47 9.30 6.66
N ILE A 24 -16.40 9.53 5.74
CA ILE A 24 -17.38 10.63 5.80
C ILE A 24 -18.74 10.16 5.31
N GLU A 25 -19.78 10.35 6.12
CA GLU A 25 -21.16 10.10 5.70
C GLU A 25 -21.69 11.21 4.78
N PHE A 26 -22.56 10.86 3.83
CA PHE A 26 -23.11 11.83 2.86
C PHE A 26 -23.86 13.00 3.51
N GLY A 27 -24.37 12.85 4.74
CA GLY A 27 -25.00 13.93 5.51
C GLY A 27 -24.00 15.00 5.92
N GLU A 28 -22.88 14.59 6.52
CA GLU A 28 -21.77 15.49 6.91
C GLU A 28 -21.09 16.15 5.69
N PHE A 29 -21.17 15.48 4.53
CA PHE A 29 -20.71 16.03 3.25
C PHE A 29 -21.47 17.32 2.87
N SER A 30 -22.74 17.43 3.25
CA SER A 30 -23.56 18.61 2.99
C SER A 30 -23.19 19.80 3.88
N ASP A 31 -22.75 19.55 5.12
CA ASP A 31 -22.33 20.58 6.07
C ASP A 31 -21.02 21.26 5.65
N CYS A 32 -20.17 20.55 4.90
CA CYS A 32 -18.92 21.05 4.36
C CYS A 32 -19.10 21.93 3.11
N MET A 33 -20.28 21.88 2.47
CA MET A 33 -20.57 22.53 1.21
C MET A 33 -21.35 23.83 1.43
N ASN A 34 -20.66 24.97 1.36
CA ASN A 34 -21.32 26.28 1.39
C ASN A 34 -21.98 26.59 0.03
N PHE A 35 -23.21 26.10 -0.18
CA PHE A 35 -24.01 26.36 -1.39
C PHE A 35 -24.39 27.84 -1.62
N ALA A 36 -24.12 28.73 -0.66
CA ALA A 36 -24.50 30.13 -0.70
C ALA A 36 -23.55 31.04 -1.51
N ILE A 37 -22.37 30.55 -1.92
CA ILE A 37 -21.34 31.36 -2.61
C ILE A 37 -20.84 30.63 -3.85
N GLY A 38 -21.54 30.79 -4.97
CA GLY A 38 -21.06 30.34 -6.29
C GLY A 38 -20.95 28.82 -6.47
N ASP A 39 -20.02 28.40 -7.34
CA ASP A 39 -19.77 27.00 -7.70
C ASP A 39 -19.39 26.18 -6.44
N PRO A 40 -19.92 24.96 -6.24
CA PRO A 40 -19.65 24.19 -5.03
C PRO A 40 -18.15 23.90 -4.90
N PRO A 41 -17.56 24.01 -3.68
CA PRO A 41 -16.14 23.76 -3.50
C PRO A 41 -15.79 22.32 -3.88
N GLN A 42 -14.72 22.15 -4.66
CA GLN A 42 -14.22 20.82 -5.03
C GLN A 42 -13.56 20.16 -3.80
N LEU A 43 -14.18 19.13 -3.27
CA LEU A 43 -13.65 18.33 -2.16
C LEU A 43 -12.95 17.07 -2.71
N HIS A 44 -11.68 16.88 -2.32
CA HIS A 44 -10.90 15.70 -2.67
C HIS A 44 -10.64 14.87 -1.40
N VAL A 45 -11.22 13.66 -1.34
CA VAL A 45 -11.04 12.74 -0.22
C VAL A 45 -9.96 11.73 -0.57
N VAL A 46 -8.90 11.66 0.23
CA VAL A 46 -7.81 10.69 0.09
C VAL A 46 -7.97 9.64 1.18
N ASN A 47 -8.02 8.37 0.80
CA ASN A 47 -8.21 7.25 1.71
C ASN A 47 -7.29 6.08 1.29
N PRO A 48 -5.97 6.20 1.52
CA PRO A 48 -5.03 5.18 1.07
C PRO A 48 -5.26 3.85 1.80
N ALA A 49 -5.25 2.74 1.05
CA ALA A 49 -5.46 1.43 1.62
C ALA A 49 -4.25 0.94 2.44
N PHE A 50 -3.05 1.40 2.08
CA PHE A 50 -1.76 0.97 2.61
C PHE A 50 -0.89 2.16 3.00
N ASP A 51 0.08 1.92 3.88
CA ASP A 51 1.11 2.88 4.26
C ASP A 51 2.51 2.27 4.07
N TYR A 52 3.49 3.11 3.79
CA TYR A 52 4.87 2.69 3.61
C TYR A 52 5.63 2.78 4.93
N VAL A 53 6.18 1.64 5.37
CA VAL A 53 7.06 1.58 6.54
C VAL A 53 8.51 1.50 6.06
N PRO A 54 9.36 2.51 6.33
CA PRO A 54 10.78 2.48 5.98
C PRO A 54 11.51 1.26 6.57
N PRO A 55 12.47 0.67 5.84
CA PRO A 55 13.21 -0.51 6.29
C PRO A 55 13.98 -0.30 7.60
N GLU A 56 14.45 0.92 7.87
CA GLU A 56 15.23 1.27 9.07
C GLU A 56 14.40 1.16 10.36
N LEU A 57 13.07 1.19 10.24
CA LEU A 57 12.14 1.02 11.37
C LEU A 57 11.85 -0.46 11.66
N ILE A 58 12.37 -1.38 10.86
CA ILE A 58 12.14 -2.82 11.02
C ILE A 58 13.40 -3.44 11.61
N SER A 59 13.27 -4.10 12.76
CA SER A 59 14.41 -4.77 13.42
C SER A 59 14.51 -6.27 13.10
N LEU A 60 13.38 -6.91 12.78
CA LEU A 60 13.28 -8.36 12.57
C LEU A 60 12.08 -8.69 11.67
N PHE A 61 12.29 -9.56 10.69
CA PHE A 61 11.25 -10.23 9.94
C PHE A 61 11.04 -11.64 10.49
N ILE A 62 9.81 -12.01 10.80
CA ILE A 62 9.46 -13.37 11.22
C ILE A 62 8.62 -13.97 10.10
N THR A 63 9.18 -15.01 9.46
CA THR A 63 8.58 -15.77 8.35
C THR A 63 8.27 -17.20 8.81
N ASP A 64 7.65 -17.99 7.94
CA ASP A 64 7.43 -19.42 8.14
C ASP A 64 8.75 -20.21 8.34
N THR A 65 9.84 -19.74 7.73
CA THR A 65 11.19 -20.33 7.88
C THR A 65 11.97 -19.82 9.09
N GLY A 66 11.42 -18.86 9.85
CA GLY A 66 12.05 -18.30 11.05
C GLY A 66 12.31 -16.79 10.97
N GLY A 67 13.17 -16.32 11.89
CA GLY A 67 13.50 -14.91 12.07
C GLY A 67 14.71 -14.46 11.25
N HIS A 68 14.58 -13.37 10.50
CA HIS A 68 15.58 -12.82 9.60
C HIS A 68 15.82 -11.33 9.87
N ASN A 69 17.10 -10.91 9.89
CA ASN A 69 17.43 -9.49 9.92
C ASN A 69 17.02 -8.82 8.60
N PRO A 70 16.57 -7.54 8.59
CA PRO A 70 16.28 -6.81 7.37
C PRO A 70 17.38 -6.87 6.30
N SER A 71 18.64 -6.87 6.71
CA SER A 71 19.77 -6.96 5.78
C SER A 71 19.85 -8.29 5.03
N TYR A 72 19.13 -9.34 5.46
CA TYR A 72 19.16 -10.66 4.84
C TYR A 72 18.07 -10.86 3.77
N ILE A 73 17.12 -9.92 3.66
CA ILE A 73 15.96 -10.06 2.76
C ILE A 73 16.35 -10.21 1.29
N TYR A 74 17.40 -9.52 0.81
CA TYR A 74 17.86 -9.64 -0.58
C TYR A 74 18.31 -11.07 -0.93
N ARG A 75 18.90 -11.79 0.03
CA ARG A 75 19.36 -13.16 -0.14
C ARG A 75 18.17 -14.07 -0.37
N LEU A 76 17.16 -13.94 0.49
CA LEU A 76 15.93 -14.71 0.40
C LEU A 76 15.21 -14.45 -0.93
N ILE A 77 15.11 -13.18 -1.36
CA ILE A 77 14.54 -12.85 -2.67
C ILE A 77 15.27 -13.58 -3.81
N SER A 78 16.61 -13.57 -3.81
CA SER A 78 17.42 -14.25 -4.83
C SER A 78 17.32 -15.79 -4.76
N ASP A 79 17.03 -16.34 -3.59
CA ASP A 79 16.90 -17.79 -3.41
C ASP A 79 15.51 -18.29 -3.88
N TYR A 80 14.47 -17.46 -3.79
CA TYR A 80 13.09 -17.83 -4.14
C TYR A 80 12.64 -17.40 -5.54
N TYR A 81 13.23 -16.35 -6.13
CA TYR A 81 12.78 -15.79 -7.41
C TYR A 81 13.91 -15.73 -8.45
N SER A 82 13.54 -15.94 -9.72
CA SER A 82 14.48 -15.74 -10.84
C SER A 82 14.60 -14.24 -11.14
N PRO A 83 15.79 -13.73 -11.51
CA PRO A 83 15.96 -12.34 -11.94
C PRO A 83 15.02 -11.92 -13.09
N GLU A 84 14.62 -12.87 -13.93
CA GLU A 84 13.73 -12.67 -15.07
C GLU A 84 12.27 -12.39 -14.65
N ASP A 85 11.85 -12.84 -13.45
CA ASP A 85 10.50 -12.66 -12.94
C ASP A 85 10.21 -11.17 -12.61
N PHE A 86 11.25 -10.38 -12.35
CA PHE A 86 11.13 -8.93 -12.11
C PHE A 86 10.78 -8.15 -13.39
N VAL A 87 11.11 -8.68 -14.57
CA VAL A 87 10.93 -7.96 -15.84
C VAL A 87 9.47 -7.97 -16.31
N LEU A 88 8.73 -9.04 -16.00
CA LEU A 88 7.28 -9.12 -16.28
C LEU A 88 6.49 -8.01 -15.55
N GLN A 89 6.97 -7.54 -14.39
CA GLN A 89 6.29 -6.50 -13.60
C GLN A 89 6.37 -5.10 -14.21
N ARG A 90 7.38 -4.80 -15.05
CA ARG A 90 7.56 -3.46 -15.62
C ARG A 90 6.62 -3.16 -16.80
N ASN A 91 6.18 -4.20 -17.51
CA ASN A 91 5.39 -4.06 -18.74
C ASN A 91 3.87 -4.06 -18.50
N LEU A 92 3.41 -4.32 -17.27
CA LEU A 92 1.99 -4.28 -16.88
C LEU A 92 1.54 -2.90 -16.37
N VAL A 93 2.48 -1.95 -16.25
CA VAL A 93 2.24 -0.58 -15.75
C VAL A 93 2.54 0.48 -16.84
N SER A 94 2.64 0.05 -18.10
CA SER A 94 2.89 0.91 -19.26
C SER A 94 1.75 0.87 -20.26
#